data_AF-A4YIB8-F1
#
_entry.id   AF-A4YIB8-F1
#
_cell.length_a   1.000
_cell.length_b   1.000
_cell.length_c   1.000
_cell.angle_alpha   90.00
_cell.angle_beta   90.00
_cell.angle_gamma   90.00
#
_symmetry.space_group_name_H-M   'P 1'
#
loop_
_entity.id
_entity.type
_entity.pdbx_description
1 polymer ?
#
loop_
_entity_poly.entity_id
_entity_poly.type
_entity_poly.pdbx_seq_one_letter_code
_entity_poly.pdbx_strand_id
1 'polypeptide(L)' 'MVSFFKLLGIGYVLAILLLVWELVDITLHSAAAPYTGLFTAMAFLGFIAFYLFVRFAPSEEK' A
#
# COMPACT_ATOMS: atom_id res chain seq x y z
N MET A 1 7.87 39.56 -15.56
CA MET A 1 7.05 38.68 -16.42
C MET A 1 7.84 37.40 -16.65
N VAL A 2 7.30 36.23 -16.26
CA VAL A 2 7.96 34.94 -16.54
C VAL A 2 7.76 34.62 -18.02
N SER A 3 8.83 34.30 -18.73
CA SER A 3 8.76 33.92 -20.16
C SER A 3 7.88 32.67 -20.33
N PHE A 4 6.97 32.69 -21.31
CA PHE A 4 6.12 31.56 -21.67
C PHE A 4 6.91 30.25 -21.83
N PHE A 5 8.10 30.32 -22.44
CA PHE A 5 8.98 29.16 -22.61
C PHE A 5 9.49 28.58 -21.30
N LYS A 6 9.70 29.40 -20.26
CA LYS A 6 10.07 28.92 -18.92
C LYS A 6 8.91 28.18 -18.26
N LEU A 7 7.69 28.70 -18.40
CA LEU A 7 6.48 28.03 -17.89
C LEU A 7 6.25 26.68 -18.60
N LEU A 8 6.39 26.68 -19.92
CA LEU A 8 6.29 25.46 -20.74
C LEU A 8 7.34 24.43 -20.34
N GLY A 9 8.59 24.84 -20.13
CA GLY A 9 9.66 23.97 -19.66
C GLY A 9 9.36 23.33 -18.31
N ILE A 10 8.85 24.11 -17.34
CA ILE A 10 8.41 23.58 -16.04
C ILE A 10 7.27 22.57 -16.21
N GLY A 11 6.30 22.88 -17.08
CA GLY A 11 5.19 21.97 -17.39
C GLY A 11 5.67 20.62 -17.94
N TYR A 12 6.66 20.62 -18.83
CA TYR A 12 7.25 19.39 -19.35
C TYR A 12 7.98 18.57 -18.27
N VAL A 13 8.75 19.23 -17.40
CA VAL A 13 9.43 18.53 -16.29
C VAL A 13 8.41 17.89 -15.34
N LEU A 14 7.34 18.63 -14.98
CA LEU A 14 6.27 18.08 -14.13
C LEU A 14 5.56 16.90 -14.79
N ALA A 15 5.28 16.97 -16.10
CA ALA A 15 4.67 15.87 -16.83
C ALA A 15 5.54 14.61 -16.81
N ILE A 16 6.86 14.74 -16.97
CA ILE A 16 7.79 13.62 -16.88
C ILE A 16 7.81 13.03 -15.47
N LEU A 17 7.85 13.88 -14.44
CA LEU A 17 7.83 13.42 -13.05
C LEU A 17 6.54 12.66 -12.72
N LEU A 18 5.39 13.15 -13.16
CA LEU A 18 4.10 12.48 -12.99
C LEU A 18 4.06 11.14 -13.75
N LEU A 19 4.62 11.08 -14.95
CA LEU A 19 4.70 9.84 -15.71
C LEU A 19 5.59 8.80 -15.01
N VAL A 20 6.74 9.22 -14.46
CA VAL A 20 7.60 8.34 -13.67
C VAL A 20 6.89 7.85 -12.41
N TRP A 21 6.18 8.74 -11.71
CA TRP A 21 5.38 8.37 -10.54
C TRP A 21 4.34 7.29 -10.87
N GLU A 22 3.55 7.51 -11.92
CA GLU A 22 2.49 6.58 -12.36
C GLU A 22 3.06 5.19 -12.70
N LEU A 23 4.20 5.16 -13.41
CA LEU A 23 4.90 3.92 -13.74
C LEU A 23 5.34 3.16 -12.49
N VAL A 24 5.87 3.87 -11.50
CA VAL A 24 6.29 3.29 -10.22
C VAL A 24 5.08 2.75 -9.46
N ASP A 25 4.00 3.52 -9.36
CA ASP A 25 2.78 3.12 -8.65
C ASP A 25 2.19 1.83 -9.24
N ILE A 26 1.97 1.79 -10.56
CA ILE A 26 1.43 0.60 -11.25
C ILE A 26 2.36 -0.61 -11.07
N THR A 27 3.68 -0.40 -11.17
CA THR A 27 4.65 -1.49 -11.03
C THR A 27 4.64 -2.07 -9.62
N LEU A 28 4.68 -1.21 -8.59
CA LEU A 28 4.66 -1.63 -7.20
C LEU A 28 3.31 -2.24 -6.82
N HIS A 29 2.21 -1.67 -7.29
CA HIS A 29 0.87 -2.21 -7.10
C HIS A 29 0.75 -3.61 -7.71
N SER A 30 1.20 -3.78 -8.95
CA SER A 30 1.21 -5.08 -9.63
C SER A 30 2.11 -6.10 -8.93
N ALA A 31 3.20 -5.68 -8.29
CA ALA A 31 4.06 -6.56 -7.51
C ALA A 31 3.42 -6.96 -6.17
N ALA A 32 2.65 -6.08 -5.54
CA ALA A 32 2.01 -6.32 -4.24
C ALA A 32 0.66 -7.04 -4.34
N ALA A 33 -0.12 -6.79 -5.39
CA ALA A 33 -1.46 -7.33 -5.58
C ALA A 33 -1.55 -8.87 -5.47
N PRO A 34 -0.63 -9.67 -6.06
CA PRO A 34 -0.69 -11.13 -5.99
C PRO A 34 -0.61 -11.68 -4.56
N TYR A 35 0.12 -11.01 -3.67
CA TYR A 35 0.32 -11.48 -2.30
C TYR A 35 -0.71 -10.93 -1.32
N THR A 36 -1.49 -9.92 -1.73
CA THR A 36 -2.46 -9.25 -0.85
C THR A 36 -3.53 -10.23 -0.36
N GLY A 37 -4.00 -11.13 -1.23
CA GLY A 37 -4.98 -12.16 -0.85
C GLY A 37 -4.43 -13.15 0.17
N LEU A 38 -3.21 -13.67 -0.05
CA LEU A 38 -2.55 -14.58 0.88
C LEU A 38 -2.27 -13.91 2.23
N PHE A 39 -1.75 -12.68 2.20
CA PHE A 39 -1.52 -11.88 3.40
C PHE A 39 -2.83 -11.68 4.20
N THR A 40 -3.92 -11.32 3.52
CA THR A 40 -5.23 -11.13 4.14
C THR A 40 -5.72 -12.42 4.80
N ALA A 41 -5.60 -13.56 4.11
CA ALA A 41 -5.98 -14.86 4.66
C ALA A 41 -5.16 -15.23 5.89
N MET A 42 -3.84 -14.98 5.87
CA MET A 42 -2.96 -15.23 7.01
C MET A 42 -3.24 -14.32 8.19
N ALA A 43 -3.47 -13.02 7.93
CA ALA A 43 -3.88 -12.08 8.96
C ALA A 43 -5.20 -12.50 9.61
N PHE A 44 -6.18 -12.94 8.81
CA PHE A 44 -7.46 -13.43 9.31
C PHE A 44 -7.32 -14.69 10.18
N LEU A 45 -6.49 -15.65 9.75
CA LEU A 45 -6.22 -16.85 10.54
C LEU A 45 -5.49 -16.53 11.85
N GLY A 46 -4.50 -15.62 11.82
CA GLY A 46 -3.84 -15.15 13.03
C GLY A 46 -4.80 -14.46 14.00
N PHE A 47 -5.74 -13.66 13.47
CA PHE A 47 -6.79 -13.05 14.27
C PHE A 47 -7.72 -14.09 14.92
N ILE A 48 -8.18 -15.10 14.17
CA ILE A 48 -8.99 -16.19 14.73
C ILE A 48 -8.23 -16.93 15.82
N ALA A 49 -6.96 -17.29 15.57
CA ALA A 49 -6.14 -18.00 16.54
C ALA A 49 -5.99 -17.18 17.84
N PHE A 50 -5.71 -15.88 17.72
CA PHE A 50 -5.65 -14.97 18.86
C PHE A 50 -6.99 -14.89 19.59
N TYR A 51 -8.10 -14.74 18.87
CA TYR A 51 -9.43 -14.68 19.46
C TYR A 51 -9.76 -15.95 20.24
N LEU A 52 -9.48 -17.13 19.68
CA LEU A 52 -9.70 -18.40 20.36
C LEU A 52 -8.81 -18.54 21.60
N PHE A 53 -7.53 -18.15 21.49
CA PHE A 53 -6.61 -18.13 22.63
C PHE A 53 -7.15 -17.27 23.76
N VAL A 54 -7.60 -16.05 23.48
CA VAL A 54 -8.19 -15.15 24.49
C VAL A 54 -9.49 -15.70 25.02
N ARG A 55 -10.37 -16.23 24.17
CA ARG A 55 -11.70 -16.70 24.55
C ARG A 55 -11.67 -17.92 25.48
N PHE A 56 -10.70 -18.80 25.26
CA PHE A 56 -10.50 -20.03 26.02
C PHE A 56 -9.34 -19.96 27.01
N ALA A 57 -8.71 -18.79 27.16
CA ALA A 57 -7.70 -18.58 28.19
C ALA A 57 -8.32 -18.90 29.56
N PRO A 58 -7.64 -19.70 30.40
CA PRO A 58 -8.09 -19.92 31.77
C PRO A 58 -8.25 -18.56 32.43
N SER A 59 -9.46 -18.28 32.92
CA SER A 59 -9.65 -17.15 33.82
C SER A 59 -9.00 -17.60 35.13
N GLU A 60 -7.89 -16.99 35.54
CA GLU A 60 -7.42 -17.21 36.91
C GLU A 60 -8.47 -16.64 37.87
N GLU A 61 -9.42 -17.48 38.26
CA GLU A 61 -10.14 -17.34 39.51
C GLU A 61 -10.45 -18.76 40.03
N LYS A 62 -9.73 -19.08 41.10
CA LYS A 62 -9.73 -20.28 41.97
C LYS A 62 -10.80 -21.35 41.77
#